data_AF-A0A842QA16-F1
#
_entry.id   AF-A0A842QA16-F1
#
_cell.length_a   1.000
_cell.length_b   1.000
_cell.length_c   1.000
_cell.angle_alpha   90.00
_cell.angle_beta   90.00
_cell.angle_gamma   90.00
#
_symmetry.space_group_name_H-M   'P 1'
#
loop_
_entity.id
_entity.type
_entity.pdbx_description
1 polymer ?
#
loop_
_entity_poly.entity_id
_entity_poly.type
_entity_poly.pdbx_seq_one_letter_code
_entity_poly.pdbx_strand_id
1 'polypeptide(L)'
;MSLILTALGISIGLQVILFIPAYLLKTDKLTDMGYGLSFILLGLIFLLRGSVTGDKLLLFGMILAWGLRLITYLVIRVIKVGKDARFDQIRGSFTKFLTFWIGQGFSVWVIMIPTLIYLI
;
A
#
# COMPACT_ATOMS: atom_id res chain seq x y z
N MET A 1 19.57 11.72 5.42
CA MET A 1 18.73 11.01 4.42
C MET A 1 17.46 11.83 4.20
N SER A 2 17.07 12.16 2.98
CA SER A 2 15.84 12.93 2.75
C SER A 2 14.62 12.11 3.17
N LEU A 3 13.66 12.72 3.87
CA LEU A 3 12.45 12.05 4.39
C LEU A 3 11.65 11.35 3.28
N ILE A 4 11.66 11.92 2.09
CA ILE A 4 11.03 11.36 0.88
C ILE A 4 11.69 10.04 0.49
N LEU A 5 13.02 9.92 0.56
CA LEU A 5 13.73 8.65 0.29
C LEU A 5 13.48 7.63 1.42
N THR A 6 13.34 8.08 2.66
CA THR A 6 12.91 7.19 3.75
C THR A 6 11.50 6.64 3.51
N ALA A 7 10.57 7.47 3.04
CA ALA A 7 9.22 7.04 2.69
C ALA A 7 9.23 6.00 1.55
N LEU A 8 10.08 6.20 0.54
CA LEU A 8 10.26 5.22 -0.54
C LEU A 8 10.74 3.88 0.01
N GLY A 9 11.78 3.90 0.84
CA GLY A 9 12.32 2.69 1.47
C GLY A 9 11.28 1.94 2.30
N ILE A 10 10.50 2.67 3.11
CA ILE A 10 9.40 2.08 3.91
C ILE A 10 8.32 1.50 3.00
N SER A 11 7.90 2.24 1.96
CA SER A 11 6.83 1.79 1.06
C SER A 11 7.22 0.53 0.29
N ILE A 12 8.44 0.48 -0.25
CA ILE A 12 8.97 -0.72 -0.91
C ILE A 12 9.14 -1.86 0.10
N GLY A 13 9.64 -1.59 1.30
CA GLY A 13 9.77 -2.59 2.36
C GLY A 13 8.43 -3.23 2.75
N LEU A 14 7.38 -2.42 2.92
CA LEU A 14 6.02 -2.91 3.19
C LEU A 14 5.52 -3.84 2.08
N GLN A 15 5.75 -3.49 0.81
CA GLN A 15 5.36 -4.35 -0.31
C GLN A 15 6.15 -5.64 -0.35
N VAL A 16 7.45 -5.61 -0.07
CA VAL A 16 8.27 -6.83 -0.03
C VAL A 16 7.84 -7.77 1.10
N ILE A 17 7.49 -7.23 2.27
CA ILE A 17 6.98 -8.02 3.40
C ILE A 17 5.66 -8.70 3.03
N LEU A 18 4.76 -7.99 2.35
CA LEU A 18 3.46 -8.52 1.94
C LEU A 18 3.54 -9.45 0.72
N PHE A 19 4.54 -9.26 -0.14
CA PHE A 19 4.84 -10.13 -1.28
C PHE A 19 5.15 -11.56 -0.86
N ILE A 20 5.91 -11.77 0.21
CA ILE A 20 6.31 -13.11 0.69
C ILE A 20 5.09 -14.01 0.94
N PRO A 21 4.13 -13.67 1.83
CA PRO A 21 2.94 -14.47 2.05
C PRO A 21 2.03 -14.50 0.82
N ALA A 22 1.97 -13.44 0.01
CA ALA A 22 1.14 -13.42 -1.20
C ALA A 22 1.63 -14.42 -2.25
N TYR A 23 2.95 -14.55 -2.41
CA TYR A 23 3.58 -15.49 -3.33
C TYR A 23 3.40 -16.94 -2.85
N LEU A 24 3.63 -17.20 -1.56
CA LEU A 24 3.49 -18.53 -0.97
C LEU A 24 2.04 -19.04 -1.00
N LEU A 25 1.08 -18.18 -0.67
CA LEU A 25 -0.35 -18.53 -0.62
C LEU A 25 -1.07 -18.35 -1.96
N LYS A 26 -0.37 -17.86 -3.00
CA LYS A 26 -0.91 -17.56 -4.34
C LYS A 26 -2.22 -16.79 -4.33
N THR A 27 -2.38 -15.87 -3.37
CA THR A 27 -3.66 -15.21 -3.09
C THR A 27 -3.72 -13.81 -3.70
N ASP A 28 -4.75 -13.58 -4.53
CA ASP A 28 -5.00 -12.28 -5.16
C ASP A 28 -5.56 -11.28 -4.14
N LYS A 29 -6.20 -11.81 -3.09
CA LYS A 29 -6.83 -11.02 -2.02
C LYS A 29 -5.81 -10.19 -1.25
N LEU A 30 -4.65 -10.77 -0.92
CA LEU A 30 -3.63 -10.09 -0.14
C LEU A 30 -2.95 -8.97 -0.95
N THR A 31 -2.79 -9.19 -2.25
CA THR A 31 -2.25 -8.20 -3.19
C THR A 31 -3.13 -6.95 -3.28
N ASP A 32 -4.43 -7.17 -3.37
CA ASP A 32 -5.42 -6.09 -3.45
C ASP A 32 -5.58 -5.35 -2.11
N MET A 33 -5.54 -6.05 -0.98
CA MET A 33 -5.60 -5.42 0.36
C MET A 33 -4.32 -4.67 0.71
N GLY A 34 -3.16 -5.23 0.34
CA GLY A 34 -1.84 -4.70 0.67
C GLY A 34 -1.60 -3.31 0.12
N TYR A 35 -2.15 -3.01 -1.06
CA TYR A 35 -2.05 -1.69 -1.67
C TYR A 35 -2.73 -0.61 -0.80
N GLY A 36 -4.00 -0.80 -0.44
CA GLY A 36 -4.72 0.16 0.40
C GLY A 36 -4.15 0.28 1.81
N LEU A 37 -3.72 -0.84 2.39
CA LEU A 37 -3.11 -0.87 3.73
C LEU A 37 -1.78 -0.10 3.75
N SER A 38 -1.02 -0.12 2.67
CA SER A 38 0.26 0.59 2.56
C SER A 38 0.09 2.11 2.71
N PHE A 39 -1.00 2.70 2.21
CA PHE A 39 -1.30 4.13 2.42
C PHE A 39 -1.53 4.46 3.90
N ILE A 40 -2.33 3.62 4.57
CA ILE A 40 -2.69 3.81 5.98
C ILE A 40 -1.45 3.68 6.86
N LEU A 41 -0.65 2.63 6.65
CA LEU A 41 0.56 2.39 7.44
C LEU A 41 1.60 3.49 7.22
N LEU A 42 1.83 3.90 5.98
CA LEU A 42 2.80 4.95 5.68
C LEU A 42 2.37 6.30 6.29
N GLY A 43 1.08 6.65 6.19
CA GLY A 43 0.52 7.83 6.84
C GLY A 43 0.65 7.80 8.37
N LEU A 44 0.36 6.64 8.98
CA LEU A 44 0.48 6.46 10.44
C LEU A 44 1.93 6.61 10.91
N ILE A 45 2.88 6.01 10.19
CA ILE A 45 4.31 6.09 10.53
C ILE A 45 4.78 7.56 10.52
N PHE A 46 4.38 8.34 9.52
CA PHE A 46 4.80 9.74 9.42
C PHE A 46 4.07 10.65 10.41
N LEU A 47 2.78 10.39 10.69
CA LEU A 47 2.05 11.09 11.75
C LEU A 47 2.74 10.91 13.11
N LEU A 48 3.15 9.68 13.44
CA LEU A 48 3.82 9.36 14.72
C LEU A 48 5.27 9.87 14.80
N ARG A 49 5.88 10.20 13.66
CA ARG A 49 7.24 10.72 13.59
C ARG A 49 7.31 12.24 13.82
N GLY A 50 6.24 12.96 13.48
CA GLY A 50 6.11 14.40 13.65
C GLY A 50 5.33 14.78 14.92
N SER A 51 5.03 16.07 15.05
CA SER A 51 4.12 16.56 16.09
C SER A 51 2.67 16.24 15.73
N VAL A 52 1.93 15.60 16.64
CA VAL A 52 0.51 15.29 16.43
C VAL A 52 -0.33 16.52 16.73
N THR A 53 -0.81 17.19 15.68
CA THR A 53 -1.72 18.34 15.74
C THR A 53 -3.09 17.97 15.15
N GLY A 54 -4.13 18.76 15.46
CA GLY A 54 -5.51 18.45 15.03
C GLY A 54 -5.69 18.39 13.52
N ASP A 55 -4.99 19.26 12.78
CA ASP A 55 -4.96 19.29 11.32
C ASP A 55 -4.27 18.04 10.72
N LYS A 56 -3.18 17.56 11.33
CA LYS A 56 -2.49 16.33 10.91
C LYS A 56 -3.33 15.08 11.21
N LEU A 57 -4.06 15.07 12.33
CA LEU A 57 -5.04 14.01 12.64
C LEU A 57 -6.18 14.00 11.65
N LEU A 58 -6.70 15.17 11.25
CA LEU A 58 -7.72 15.28 10.21
C LEU A 58 -7.22 14.72 8.88
N LEU A 59 -6.02 15.11 8.45
CA LEU A 59 -5.41 14.61 7.23
C LEU A 59 -5.22 13.08 7.27
N PHE A 60 -4.71 12.54 8.37
CA PHE A 60 -4.60 11.10 8.55
C PHE A 60 -5.97 10.41 8.54
N GLY A 61 -6.99 11.02 9.15
CA GLY A 61 -8.38 10.54 9.11
C GLY A 61 -8.91 10.43 7.68
N MET A 62 -8.59 11.40 6.82
CA MET A 62 -8.94 11.35 5.39
C MET A 62 -8.21 10.21 4.66
N ILE A 63 -6.92 10.01 4.94
CA ILE A 63 -6.13 8.90 4.39
C ILE A 63 -6.71 7.55 4.85
N LEU A 64 -7.07 7.44 6.13
CA LEU A 64 -7.66 6.24 6.71
C LEU A 64 -9.02 5.93 6.08
N ALA A 65 -9.90 6.93 5.97
CA ALA A 65 -11.21 6.76 5.36
C ALA A 65 -11.10 6.33 3.88
N TRP A 66 -10.21 6.99 3.12
CA TRP A 66 -9.98 6.64 1.72
C TRP A 66 -9.35 5.25 1.56
N GLY A 67 -8.36 4.92 2.39
CA GLY A 67 -7.68 3.62 2.39
C GLY A 67 -8.64 2.48 2.73
N LEU A 68 -9.48 2.64 3.76
CA LEU A 68 -10.51 1.67 4.11
C LEU A 68 -11.52 1.48 2.97
N ARG A 69 -12.00 2.58 2.38
CA ARG A 69 -12.91 2.51 1.21
C ARG A 69 -12.28 1.71 0.06
N LEU A 70 -10.99 1.95 -0.23
CA LEU A 70 -10.27 1.25 -1.29
C LEU A 70 -10.12 -0.24 -0.98
N ILE A 71 -9.68 -0.60 0.24
CA ILE A 71 -9.54 -1.99 0.68
C ILE A 71 -10.90 -2.70 0.56
N THR A 72 -11.97 -2.11 1.09
CA THR A 72 -13.32 -2.69 1.03
C THR A 72 -13.77 -2.92 -0.41
N TYR A 73 -13.59 -1.94 -1.30
CA TYR A 73 -13.94 -2.08 -2.72
C TYR A 73 -13.19 -3.24 -3.38
N LEU A 74 -11.87 -3.31 -3.18
CA LEU A 74 -11.03 -4.34 -3.79
C LEU A 74 -11.34 -5.74 -3.24
N VAL A 75 -11.54 -5.88 -1.93
CA VAL A 75 -11.93 -7.15 -1.31
C VAL A 75 -13.28 -7.63 -1.83
N ILE A 76 -14.29 -6.76 -1.87
CA ILE A 76 -15.61 -7.10 -2.42
C ILE A 76 -15.49 -7.52 -3.89
N ARG A 77 -14.66 -6.82 -4.68
CA ARG A 77 -14.41 -7.16 -6.08
C ARG A 77 -13.84 -8.58 -6.22
N VAL A 78 -12.79 -8.91 -5.45
CA VAL A 78 -12.17 -10.24 -5.51
C VAL A 78 -13.14 -11.33 -5.06
N ILE A 79 -13.96 -11.08 -4.03
CA ILE A 79 -14.97 -12.05 -3.58
C ILE A 79 -16.02 -12.30 -4.67
N LYS A 80 -16.51 -11.25 -5.35
CA LYS A 80 -17.54 -11.38 -6.39
C LYS A 80 -17.02 -12.00 -7.70
N VAL A 81 -15.81 -11.64 -8.12
CA VAL A 81 -15.18 -12.17 -9.35
C VAL A 81 -14.56 -13.55 -9.11
N GLY A 82 -14.33 -13.93 -7.85
CA GLY A 82 -13.79 -15.22 -7.42
C GLY A 82 -12.29 -15.32 -7.62
N LYS A 83 -11.83 -15.21 -8.87
CA LYS A 83 -10.42 -15.26 -9.24
C LYS A 83 -10.17 -14.31 -10.40
N ASP A 84 -9.20 -13.42 -10.25
CA ASP A 84 -8.85 -12.49 -11.30
C ASP A 84 -7.84 -13.15 -12.27
N ALA A 85 -8.29 -13.40 -13.50
CA ALA A 85 -7.50 -14.05 -14.54
C ALA A 85 -6.20 -13.30 -14.88
N ARG A 86 -6.12 -11.98 -14.57
CA ARG A 86 -4.89 -11.18 -14.78
C ARG A 86 -3.74 -11.69 -13.92
N PHE A 87 -4.02 -12.15 -12.71
CA PHE A 87 -2.99 -12.70 -11.83
C PHE A 87 -2.59 -14.12 -12.21
N ASP A 88 -3.32 -14.84 -13.05
CA ASP A 88 -2.92 -16.18 -13.48
C ASP A 88 -1.64 -16.18 -14.31
N GLN A 89 -1.45 -15.18 -15.17
CA GLN A 89 -0.24 -15.03 -15.98
C GLN A 89 0.94 -14.43 -15.19
N ILE A 90 0.65 -13.72 -14.10
CA ILE A 90 1.66 -13.00 -13.29
C ILE A 90 2.17 -13.91 -12.17
N ARG A 91 1.29 -14.66 -11.48
CA ARG A 91 1.65 -15.57 -10.38
C ARG A 91 2.57 -16.71 -10.80
N GLY A 92 2.53 -17.11 -12.06
CA GLY A 92 3.42 -18.13 -12.62
C GLY A 92 4.88 -17.68 -12.76
N SER A 93 5.16 -16.39 -12.68
CA SER A 93 6.50 -15.83 -12.82
C SER A 93 6.85 -14.97 -11.61
N PHE A 94 7.81 -15.45 -10.81
CA PHE A 94 8.34 -14.73 -9.65
C PHE A 94 8.72 -13.28 -9.99
N THR A 95 9.44 -13.08 -11.10
CA THR A 95 9.90 -11.77 -11.54
C THR A 95 8.74 -10.83 -11.88
N LYS A 96 7.73 -11.30 -12.64
CA LYS A 96 6.57 -10.46 -13.00
C LYS A 96 5.78 -10.07 -11.76
N PHE A 97 5.59 -11.02 -10.83
CA PHE A 97 4.91 -10.74 -9.58
C PHE A 97 5.71 -9.73 -8.74
N LEU A 98 7.02 -9.93 -8.57
CA LEU A 98 7.86 -9.00 -7.82
C LEU A 98 7.83 -7.58 -8.41
N THR A 99 7.96 -7.43 -9.73
CA THR A 99 7.88 -6.12 -10.40
C THR A 99 6.54 -5.44 -10.17
N PHE A 100 5.44 -6.20 -10.15
CA PHE A 100 4.13 -5.65 -9.83
C PHE A 100 4.08 -5.09 -8.39
N TRP A 101 4.60 -5.82 -7.41
CA TRP A 101 4.65 -5.37 -6.01
C TRP A 101 5.54 -4.15 -5.80
N ILE A 102 6.71 -4.12 -6.45
CA ILE A 102 7.61 -2.95 -6.43
C ILE A 102 6.93 -1.75 -7.09
N GLY A 103 6.24 -1.94 -8.23
CA GLY A 103 5.48 -0.89 -8.90
C GLY A 103 4.34 -0.35 -8.04
N GLN A 104 3.64 -1.22 -7.30
CA GLN A 104 2.64 -0.80 -6.33
C GLN A 104 3.25 0.06 -5.22
N GLY A 105 4.39 -0.33 -4.66
CA GLY A 105 5.09 0.45 -3.62
C GLY A 105 5.55 1.80 -4.13
N PHE A 106 6.14 1.84 -5.33
CA PHE A 106 6.50 3.09 -5.97
C PHE A 106 5.28 4.00 -6.18
N SER A 107 4.15 3.45 -6.61
CA SER A 107 2.90 4.20 -6.79
C SER A 107 2.38 4.77 -5.47
N VAL A 108 2.39 3.99 -4.38
CA VAL A 108 2.01 4.49 -3.04
C VAL A 108 2.92 5.64 -2.63
N TRP A 109 4.23 5.49 -2.80
CA TRP A 109 5.20 6.53 -2.49
C TRP A 109 4.90 7.83 -3.26
N VAL A 110 4.75 7.78 -4.59
CA VAL A 110 4.47 8.96 -5.43
C VAL A 110 3.19 9.66 -4.99
N ILE A 111 2.10 8.90 -4.82
CA ILE A 111 0.79 9.45 -4.46
C ILE A 111 0.82 10.10 -3.07
N MET A 112 1.63 9.58 -2.15
CA MET A 112 1.75 10.06 -0.78
C MET A 112 2.69 11.26 -0.63
N ILE A 113 3.47 11.67 -1.65
CA ILE A 113 4.43 12.78 -1.52
C ILE A 113 3.80 14.04 -0.91
N PRO A 114 2.64 14.55 -1.37
CA PRO A 114 2.07 15.79 -0.83
C PRO A 114 1.65 15.66 0.64
N THR A 115 1.06 14.52 1.02
CA THR A 115 0.61 14.29 2.40
C THR A 115 1.79 14.07 3.34
N LEU A 116 2.84 13.39 2.86
CA LEU A 116 4.07 13.20 3.61
C LEU A 116 4.78 14.52 3.89
N ILE A 117 4.87 15.43 2.91
CA ILE A 117 5.44 16.77 3.10
C ILE A 117 4.71 17.52 4.21
N TYR A 118 3.38 17.41 4.26
CA TYR A 118 2.55 18.07 5.26
C TYR A 118 2.64 17.44 6.66
N LEU A 119 2.73 16.10 6.75
CA LEU A 119 2.76 15.39 8.02
C LEU A 119 4.08 15.57 8.79
N ILE A 120 5.15 15.95 8.10
CA ILE A 120 6.48 16.23 8.68
C ILE A 120 6.43 17.41 9.64
#